data_AF-A0A2T2Z8C5-F1
#
_entry.id   AF-A0A2T2Z8C5-F1
#
_cell.length_a   1.000
_cell.length_b   1.000
_cell.length_c   1.000
_cell.angle_alpha   90.00
_cell.angle_beta   90.00
_cell.angle_gamma   90.00
#
_symmetry.space_group_name_H-M   'P 1'
#
loop_
_entity.id
_entity.type
_entity.pdbx_description
1 polymer ?
#
loop_
_entity_poly.entity_id
_entity_poly.type
_entity_poly.pdbx_seq_one_letter_code
_entity_poly.pdbx_strand_id
1 'polypeptide(L)'
;MSFRTAYGNEWSENGWRMCNRDACELVDGPWMDTAPLRSGAPAIILGDFVRRYDREVAPVLSEVWGWSALNNVGDSNHLSGTAVDINAPQWAWGVRTMPAALVDRIEALVAEYEGAVFWGRWWDRPDEMHFQIGWPESDPRLDRIVAKITNPTPAYNPRTDPYVRAGFLQLIPPSRWPQ
;
A
#
# COMPACT_ATOMS: atom_id res chain seq x y z
N MET A 1 3.45 10.34 19.65
CA MET A 1 3.19 10.92 18.33
C MET A 1 3.39 12.43 18.39
N SER A 2 4.54 12.90 17.91
CA SER A 2 4.86 14.31 17.84
C SER A 2 4.99 14.78 16.39
N PHE A 3 4.60 16.02 16.16
CA PHE A 3 4.64 16.69 14.86
C PHE A 3 5.77 17.70 14.81
N ARG A 4 6.25 18.00 13.61
CA ARG A 4 7.39 18.91 13.41
C ARG A 4 7.16 19.79 12.19
N THR A 5 7.83 20.94 12.15
CA THR A 5 8.01 21.69 10.90
C THR A 5 9.30 21.19 10.24
N ALA A 6 9.23 20.75 8.97
CA ALA A 6 10.38 20.30 8.19
C ALA A 6 10.58 21.23 7.00
N TYR A 7 11.77 21.82 6.85
CA TYR A 7 12.08 22.74 5.76
C TYR A 7 11.09 23.92 5.63
N GLY A 8 10.48 24.35 6.73
CA GLY A 8 9.45 25.40 6.76
C GLY A 8 8.02 24.91 6.52
N ASN A 9 7.82 23.61 6.25
CA ASN A 9 6.52 23.01 5.98
C ASN A 9 5.99 22.25 7.20
N GLU A 10 4.73 22.48 7.56
CA GLU A 10 4.00 21.72 8.59
C GLU A 10 3.23 20.53 8.01
N TRP A 11 2.97 20.55 6.69
CA TRP A 11 2.32 19.48 5.92
C TRP A 11 3.18 19.05 4.74
N SER A 12 3.13 17.76 4.40
CA SER A 12 3.69 17.22 3.16
C SER A 12 2.78 17.47 1.96
N GLU A 13 3.29 17.22 0.76
CA GLU A 13 2.60 17.42 -0.51
C GLU A 13 1.20 16.76 -0.53
N ASN A 14 1.07 15.55 0.01
CA ASN A 14 -0.22 14.84 0.05
C ASN A 14 -1.16 15.31 1.17
N GLY A 15 -0.86 16.41 1.87
CA GLY A 15 -1.73 17.01 2.89
C GLY A 15 -1.67 16.32 4.26
N TRP A 16 -0.60 15.57 4.56
CA TRP A 16 -0.38 14.98 5.87
C TRP A 16 0.55 15.81 6.72
N ARG A 17 0.25 15.95 8.02
CA ARG A 17 1.14 16.68 8.92
C ARG A 17 2.51 15.99 9.03
N MET A 18 3.56 16.79 8.89
CA MET A 18 4.95 16.36 9.08
C MET A 18 5.15 15.83 10.50
N CYS A 19 5.85 14.70 10.63
CA CYS A 19 5.97 14.03 11.92
C CYS A 19 7.39 13.58 12.26
N ASN A 20 7.61 13.36 13.56
CA ASN A 20 8.81 12.72 14.06
C ASN A 20 8.64 11.20 14.04
N ARG A 21 9.76 10.48 14.21
CA ARG A 21 9.78 9.01 14.22
C ARG A 21 8.79 8.40 15.21
N ASP A 22 8.52 9.04 16.34
CA ASP A 22 7.59 8.56 17.38
C ASP A 22 6.10 8.58 16.98
N ALA A 23 5.79 9.06 15.77
CA ALA A 23 4.49 8.95 15.12
C ALA A 23 4.37 7.71 14.21
N CYS A 24 5.49 7.03 13.95
CA CYS A 24 5.57 5.93 13.00
C CYS A 24 5.75 4.60 13.71
N GLU A 25 5.44 3.52 13.00
CA GLU A 25 5.66 2.14 13.41
C GLU A 25 6.37 1.36 12.30
N LEU A 26 7.08 0.30 12.68
CA LEU A 26 7.56 -0.68 11.70
C LEU A 26 6.44 -1.69 11.49
N VAL A 27 6.25 -2.09 10.24
CA VAL A 27 5.24 -3.08 9.84
C VAL A 27 5.94 -4.30 9.25
N ASP A 28 5.35 -5.48 9.46
CA ASP A 28 5.89 -6.71 8.89
C ASP A 28 5.76 -6.72 7.36
N GLY A 29 6.84 -7.06 6.68
CA GLY A 29 6.90 -7.15 5.23
C GLY A 29 8.33 -7.40 4.72
N PRO A 30 8.48 -7.74 3.43
CA PRO A 30 9.79 -7.94 2.83
C PRO A 30 10.57 -6.61 2.85
N TRP A 31 11.75 -6.62 3.50
CA TRP A 31 12.66 -5.48 3.58
C TRP A 31 12.03 -4.19 4.19
N MET A 32 11.03 -4.35 5.05
CA MET A 32 10.30 -3.25 5.71
C MET A 32 10.82 -2.92 7.12
N ASP A 33 11.82 -3.66 7.62
CA ASP A 33 12.38 -3.50 8.97
C ASP A 33 13.11 -2.17 9.20
N THR A 34 13.43 -1.46 8.11
CA THR A 34 13.99 -0.10 8.13
C THR A 34 13.05 0.95 7.52
N ALA A 35 11.77 0.62 7.30
CA ALA A 35 10.78 1.47 6.63
C ALA A 35 9.65 1.89 7.59
N PRO A 36 9.87 2.82 8.54
CA PRO A 36 8.80 3.25 9.42
C PRO A 36 7.68 3.93 8.64
N LEU A 37 6.44 3.59 8.95
CA LEU A 37 5.26 4.22 8.36
C LEU A 37 4.45 4.92 9.44
N ARG A 38 3.81 6.02 9.08
CA ARG A 38 2.89 6.75 9.93
C ARG A 38 1.82 5.79 10.45
N SER A 39 1.71 5.69 11.76
CA SER A 39 0.76 4.77 12.41
C SER A 39 -0.67 5.06 11.96
N GLY A 40 -1.50 4.02 11.88
CA GLY A 40 -2.88 4.11 11.39
C GLY A 40 -3.00 3.80 9.90
N ALA A 41 -3.79 4.58 9.17
CA ALA A 41 -4.09 4.29 7.76
C ALA A 41 -2.84 4.10 6.87
N PRO A 42 -1.76 4.91 6.98
CA PRO A 42 -0.57 4.71 6.14
C PRO A 42 0.15 3.39 6.40
N ALA A 43 0.39 3.04 7.66
CA ALA A 43 1.00 1.77 8.05
C ALA A 43 0.21 0.56 7.54
N ILE A 44 -1.13 0.60 7.63
CA ILE A 44 -2.01 -0.48 7.15
C ILE A 44 -1.99 -0.57 5.63
N ILE A 45 -2.20 0.55 4.95
CA ILE A 45 -2.37 0.60 3.49
C ILE A 45 -1.05 0.32 2.77
N LEU A 46 0.02 1.05 3.11
CA LEU A 46 1.31 0.89 2.43
C LEU A 46 2.02 -0.40 2.85
N GLY A 47 1.87 -0.84 4.10
CA GLY A 47 2.35 -2.14 4.53
C GLY A 47 1.68 -3.28 3.77
N ASP A 48 0.37 -3.17 3.52
CA ASP A 48 -0.33 -4.11 2.64
C ASP A 48 0.16 -4.03 1.20
N PHE A 49 0.27 -2.82 0.66
CA PHE A 49 0.73 -2.58 -0.70
C PHE A 49 2.10 -3.23 -0.97
N VAL A 50 3.10 -3.04 -0.09
CA VAL A 50 4.44 -3.62 -0.26
C VAL A 50 4.40 -5.14 -0.23
N ARG A 51 3.65 -5.75 0.70
CA ARG A 51 3.48 -7.22 0.77
C ARG A 51 2.81 -7.78 -0.49
N ARG A 52 1.84 -7.07 -1.06
CA ARG A 52 1.16 -7.47 -2.30
C ARG A 52 2.05 -7.25 -3.51
N TYR A 53 2.80 -6.15 -3.56
CA TYR A 53 3.79 -5.89 -4.60
C TYR A 53 4.76 -7.07 -4.73
N ASP A 54 5.35 -7.50 -3.61
CA ASP A 54 6.30 -8.63 -3.58
C ASP A 54 5.71 -9.93 -4.17
N ARG A 55 4.46 -10.22 -3.81
CA ARG A 55 3.77 -11.45 -4.21
C ARG A 55 3.21 -11.40 -5.63
N GLU A 56 2.69 -10.26 -6.05
CA GLU A 56 1.79 -10.14 -7.22
C GLU A 56 2.42 -9.35 -8.37
N VAL A 57 3.47 -8.57 -8.12
CA VAL A 57 4.10 -7.66 -9.09
C VAL A 57 5.55 -8.04 -9.35
N ALA A 58 6.42 -7.96 -8.36
CA ALA A 58 7.82 -8.34 -8.47
C ALA A 58 8.44 -8.47 -7.09
N PRO A 59 9.44 -9.34 -6.90
CA PRO A 59 10.13 -9.44 -5.62
C PRO A 59 10.67 -8.09 -5.14
N VAL A 60 10.56 -7.83 -3.85
CA VAL A 60 11.27 -6.74 -3.17
C VAL A 60 12.66 -7.26 -2.83
N LEU A 61 13.68 -6.61 -3.39
CA LEU A 61 15.07 -7.09 -3.44
C LEU A 61 16.04 -6.24 -2.62
N SER A 62 15.58 -5.14 -2.04
CA SER A 62 16.39 -4.19 -1.25
C SER A 62 15.56 -3.57 -0.13
N GLU A 63 16.21 -2.89 0.82
CA GLU A 63 15.52 -2.10 1.84
C GLU A 63 14.47 -1.18 1.21
N VAL A 64 13.24 -1.24 1.74
CA VAL A 64 12.20 -0.27 1.43
C VAL A 64 12.52 1.02 2.18
N TRP A 65 12.39 2.16 1.52
CA TRP A 65 12.62 3.45 2.17
C TRP A 65 11.28 4.00 2.66
N GLY A 66 11.12 4.12 3.98
CA GLY A 66 9.92 4.68 4.61
C GLY A 66 10.14 6.11 5.12
N TRP A 67 9.59 6.43 6.29
CA TRP A 67 9.76 7.73 6.94
C TRP A 67 11.24 8.13 7.06
N SER A 68 11.53 9.40 6.77
CA SER A 68 12.88 9.95 6.92
C SER A 68 12.87 11.28 7.70
N ALA A 69 13.92 11.50 8.49
CA ALA A 69 14.10 12.77 9.21
C ALA A 69 14.47 13.92 8.25
N LEU A 70 15.22 13.59 7.19
CA LEU A 70 15.72 14.50 6.16
C LEU A 70 15.30 13.98 4.78
N ASN A 71 15.15 14.88 3.80
CA ASN A 71 14.80 14.53 2.44
C ASN A 71 15.33 15.62 1.49
N ASN A 72 15.51 15.27 0.21
CA ASN A 72 15.90 16.23 -0.83
C ASN A 72 14.72 17.09 -1.29
N VAL A 73 13.48 16.69 -0.99
CA VAL A 73 12.25 17.43 -1.27
C VAL A 73 11.63 17.88 0.06
N GLY A 74 11.50 19.20 0.24
CA GLY A 74 11.18 19.81 1.55
C GLY A 74 9.76 19.54 2.05
N ASP A 75 8.84 19.18 1.16
CA ASP A 75 7.46 18.78 1.44
C ASP A 75 7.23 17.28 1.12
N SER A 76 8.29 16.47 1.04
CA SER A 76 8.20 15.04 0.75
C SER A 76 7.27 14.28 1.70
N ASN A 77 6.53 13.32 1.16
CA ASN A 77 5.65 12.43 1.93
C ASN A 77 6.42 11.41 2.80
N HIS A 78 7.73 11.23 2.59
CA HIS A 78 8.58 10.51 3.55
C HIS A 78 8.72 11.27 4.88
N LEU A 79 8.66 12.60 4.87
CA LEU A 79 8.78 13.41 6.10
C LEU A 79 7.53 13.30 7.00
N SER A 80 6.38 12.92 6.43
CA SER A 80 5.14 12.61 7.15
C SER A 80 4.92 11.12 7.39
N GLY A 81 5.79 10.26 6.84
CA GLY A 81 5.72 8.79 6.99
C GLY A 81 4.62 8.16 6.14
N THR A 82 4.23 8.81 5.04
CA THR A 82 3.11 8.42 4.19
C THR A 82 3.54 8.05 2.77
N ALA A 83 4.82 7.69 2.61
CA ALA A 83 5.40 7.19 1.37
C ALA A 83 6.35 6.01 1.63
N VAL A 84 6.52 5.21 0.58
CA VAL A 84 7.50 4.12 0.47
C VAL A 84 8.19 4.17 -0.88
N ASP A 85 9.51 3.93 -0.91
CA ASP A 85 10.23 3.61 -2.14
C ASP A 85 10.55 2.12 -2.19
N ILE A 86 10.09 1.46 -3.25
CA ILE A 86 10.29 0.01 -3.46
C ILE A 86 11.37 -0.21 -4.51
N ASN A 87 12.36 -1.05 -4.18
CA ASN A 87 13.49 -1.36 -5.07
C ASN A 87 14.22 -0.11 -5.60
N ALA A 88 14.33 0.94 -4.77
CA ALA A 88 14.91 2.24 -5.14
C ALA A 88 16.25 2.16 -5.90
N PRO A 89 17.22 1.27 -5.55
CA PRO A 89 18.47 1.14 -6.30
C PRO A 89 18.31 0.71 -7.77
N GLN A 90 17.15 0.16 -8.16
CA GLN A 90 16.87 -0.26 -9.54
C GLN A 90 16.28 0.85 -10.40
N TRP A 91 15.65 1.87 -9.80
CA TRP A 91 14.84 2.85 -10.51
C TRP A 91 15.35 4.26 -10.27
N ALA A 92 15.90 4.88 -11.31
CA ALA A 92 16.45 6.22 -11.21
C ALA A 92 15.34 7.29 -11.16
N TRP A 93 15.43 8.21 -10.22
CA TRP A 93 14.48 9.32 -10.09
C TRP A 93 14.53 10.28 -11.29
N GLY A 94 13.36 10.61 -11.84
CA GLY A 94 13.18 11.55 -12.94
C GLY A 94 13.16 10.91 -14.33
N VAL A 95 13.25 9.59 -14.44
CA VAL A 95 13.18 8.86 -15.71
C VAL A 95 12.19 7.71 -15.65
N ARG A 96 11.64 7.31 -16.82
CA ARG A 96 10.79 6.12 -16.96
C ARG A 96 11.62 5.01 -17.59
N THR A 97 11.94 3.99 -16.80
CA THR A 97 12.84 2.89 -17.14
C THR A 97 12.24 1.51 -16.87
N MET A 98 11.18 1.41 -16.07
CA MET A 98 10.50 0.15 -15.81
C MET A 98 9.95 -0.47 -17.10
N PRO A 99 10.14 -1.79 -17.31
CA PRO A 99 9.55 -2.50 -18.44
C PRO A 99 8.02 -2.38 -18.46
N ALA A 100 7.40 -2.28 -19.64
CA ALA A 100 5.95 -2.10 -19.78
C ALA A 100 5.13 -3.17 -19.02
N ALA A 101 5.55 -4.43 -19.08
CA ALA A 101 4.86 -5.52 -18.36
C ALA A 101 4.92 -5.37 -16.82
N LEU A 102 5.98 -4.76 -16.29
CA LEU A 102 6.07 -4.43 -14.86
C LEU A 102 5.11 -3.28 -14.53
N VAL A 103 5.09 -2.25 -15.40
CA VAL A 103 4.17 -1.11 -15.27
C VAL A 103 2.72 -1.58 -15.22
N ASP A 104 2.30 -2.44 -16.16
CA ASP A 104 0.92 -2.94 -16.21
C ASP A 104 0.51 -3.68 -14.93
N ARG A 105 1.43 -4.43 -14.31
CA ARG A 105 1.19 -5.13 -13.05
C ARG A 105 1.09 -4.17 -11.87
N ILE A 106 1.93 -3.12 -11.84
CA ILE A 106 1.86 -2.09 -10.81
C ILE A 106 0.54 -1.32 -10.93
N GLU A 107 0.15 -0.90 -12.14
CA GLU A 107 -1.14 -0.22 -12.38
C GLU A 107 -2.32 -1.07 -11.91
N ALA A 108 -2.31 -2.37 -12.22
CA ALA A 108 -3.35 -3.29 -11.78
C ALA A 108 -3.43 -3.36 -10.24
N LEU A 109 -2.29 -3.47 -9.55
CA LEU A 109 -2.26 -3.50 -8.09
C LEU A 109 -2.71 -2.16 -7.49
N VAL A 110 -2.20 -1.04 -7.99
CA VAL A 110 -2.56 0.31 -7.50
C VAL A 110 -4.07 0.56 -7.65
N ALA A 111 -4.68 0.10 -8.75
CA ALA A 111 -6.12 0.24 -8.98
C ALA A 111 -6.97 -0.43 -7.87
N GLU A 112 -6.48 -1.49 -7.24
CA GLU A 112 -7.20 -2.18 -6.16
C GLU A 112 -7.29 -1.36 -4.87
N TYR A 113 -6.43 -0.36 -4.70
CA TYR A 113 -6.47 0.58 -3.58
C TYR A 113 -7.41 1.75 -3.84
N GLU A 114 -8.08 1.78 -5.00
CA GLU A 114 -9.16 2.71 -5.33
C GLU A 114 -8.77 4.19 -5.14
N GLY A 115 -7.49 4.53 -5.36
CA GLY A 115 -6.92 5.86 -5.18
C GLY A 115 -6.26 6.13 -3.82
N ALA A 116 -6.29 5.18 -2.87
CA ALA A 116 -5.58 5.32 -1.60
C ALA A 116 -4.06 5.21 -1.74
N VAL A 117 -3.58 4.55 -2.80
CA VAL A 117 -2.17 4.52 -3.18
C VAL A 117 -2.02 5.33 -4.46
N PHE A 118 -1.06 6.25 -4.46
CA PHE A 118 -0.64 7.04 -5.61
C PHE A 118 0.76 6.61 -6.02
N TRP A 119 1.01 6.53 -7.33
CA TRP A 119 2.30 6.15 -7.88
C TRP A 119 3.05 7.36 -8.46
N GLY A 120 4.27 7.61 -7.97
CA GLY A 120 5.12 8.72 -8.39
C GLY A 120 5.49 8.72 -9.89
N ARG A 121 5.32 7.58 -10.59
CA ARG A 121 5.46 7.49 -12.05
C ARG A 121 4.58 8.50 -12.80
N TRP A 122 3.42 8.83 -12.24
CA TRP A 122 2.43 9.69 -12.88
C TRP A 122 2.78 11.19 -12.86
N TRP A 123 3.77 11.59 -12.07
CA TRP A 123 4.26 12.97 -12.10
C TRP A 123 4.97 13.32 -13.41
N ASP A 124 5.02 14.62 -13.73
CA ASP A 124 5.75 15.14 -14.89
C ASP A 124 7.24 14.78 -14.82
N ARG A 125 7.85 14.97 -13.63
CA ARG A 125 9.14 14.37 -13.27
C ARG A 125 8.86 13.03 -12.58
N PRO A 126 8.94 11.91 -13.30
CA PRO A 126 8.48 10.62 -12.79
C PRO A 126 9.37 10.11 -11.67
N ASP A 127 8.75 9.40 -10.73
CA ASP A 127 9.45 8.65 -9.69
C ASP A 127 8.90 7.22 -9.63
N GLU A 128 9.55 6.30 -10.33
CA GLU A 128 9.04 4.93 -10.53
C GLU A 128 9.10 4.07 -9.27
N MET A 129 10.03 4.35 -8.35
CA MET A 129 10.15 3.64 -7.07
C MET A 129 9.13 4.10 -6.02
N HIS A 130 8.63 5.34 -6.15
CA HIS A 130 7.89 6.04 -5.11
C HIS A 130 6.39 5.76 -5.12
N PHE A 131 5.86 5.34 -3.97
CA PHE A 131 4.43 5.17 -3.72
C PHE A 131 4.02 5.92 -2.46
N GLN A 132 2.82 6.50 -2.45
CA GLN A 132 2.34 7.30 -1.31
C GLN A 132 0.86 7.16 -1.07
N ILE A 133 0.41 7.63 0.10
CA ILE A 133 -1.02 7.80 0.36
C ILE A 133 -1.59 8.87 -0.58
N GLY A 134 -2.65 8.50 -1.29
CA GLY A 134 -3.26 9.31 -2.36
C GLY A 134 -4.30 10.33 -1.90
N TRP A 135 -4.70 10.33 -0.63
CA TRP A 135 -5.64 11.31 -0.07
C TRP A 135 -5.10 12.03 1.18
N PRO A 136 -5.57 13.25 1.45
CA PRO A 136 -5.19 14.01 2.64
C PRO A 136 -5.51 13.32 3.97
N GLU A 137 -4.81 13.76 5.01
CA GLU A 137 -5.04 13.28 6.38
C GLU A 137 -6.52 13.47 6.77
N SER A 138 -7.12 12.42 7.35
CA SER A 138 -8.53 12.36 7.76
C SER A 138 -9.56 12.26 6.62
N ASP A 139 -9.16 11.97 5.37
CA ASP A 139 -10.14 11.65 4.32
C ASP A 139 -10.88 10.33 4.64
N PRO A 140 -12.23 10.32 4.70
CA PRO A 140 -13.00 9.14 5.12
C PRO A 140 -12.88 7.96 4.13
N ARG A 141 -12.37 8.19 2.91
CA ARG A 141 -12.10 7.11 1.96
C ARG A 141 -10.95 6.22 2.41
N LEU A 142 -10.02 6.74 3.22
CA LEU A 142 -8.94 5.94 3.82
C LEU A 142 -9.52 4.89 4.76
N ASP A 143 -10.52 5.24 5.57
CA ASP A 143 -11.17 4.31 6.50
C ASP A 143 -11.84 3.15 5.75
N ARG A 144 -12.44 3.42 4.59
CA ARG A 144 -13.00 2.38 3.71
C ARG A 144 -11.93 1.38 3.28
N ILE A 145 -10.76 1.85 2.85
CA ILE A 145 -9.67 0.97 2.38
C ILE A 145 -9.03 0.23 3.54
N VAL A 146 -8.85 0.87 4.69
CA VAL A 146 -8.42 0.20 5.92
C VAL A 146 -9.41 -0.93 6.27
N ALA A 147 -10.72 -0.69 6.20
CA ALA A 147 -11.72 -1.71 6.47
C ALA A 147 -11.66 -2.86 5.45
N LYS A 148 -11.45 -2.55 4.16
CA LYS A 148 -11.27 -3.56 3.10
C LYS A 148 -10.06 -4.48 3.35
N ILE A 149 -8.97 -3.93 3.85
CA ILE A 149 -7.73 -4.68 4.16
C ILE A 149 -7.87 -5.50 5.44
N THR A 150 -8.44 -4.90 6.50
CA THR A 150 -8.50 -5.51 7.83
C THR A 150 -9.68 -6.47 8.01
N ASN A 151 -10.75 -6.30 7.24
CA ASN A 151 -11.92 -7.16 7.21
C ASN A 151 -12.15 -7.72 5.81
N PRO A 152 -11.23 -8.54 5.28
CA PRO A 152 -11.40 -9.12 3.96
C PRO A 152 -12.66 -10.01 3.97
N THR A 153 -13.63 -9.71 3.10
CA THR A 153 -14.73 -10.63 2.86
C THR A 153 -14.12 -11.95 2.40
N PRO A 154 -14.37 -13.08 3.09
CA PRO A 154 -13.86 -14.38 2.64
C PRO A 154 -14.31 -14.60 1.20
N ALA A 155 -13.41 -15.08 0.36
CA ALA A 155 -13.76 -15.46 -1.01
C ALA A 155 -14.99 -16.39 -0.94
N TYR A 156 -16.02 -16.05 -1.72
CA TYR A 156 -17.24 -16.84 -1.73
C TYR A 156 -16.90 -18.29 -2.08
N ASN A 157 -17.07 -19.19 -1.10
CA ASN A 157 -16.86 -20.61 -1.30
C ASN A 157 -18.24 -21.30 -1.36
N PRO A 158 -18.74 -21.64 -2.56
CA PRO A 158 -20.05 -22.27 -2.71
C PRO A 158 -20.15 -23.64 -2.02
N ARG A 159 -19.01 -24.27 -1.68
CA ARG A 159 -19.00 -25.55 -0.96
C ARG A 159 -19.30 -25.40 0.53
N THR A 160 -19.07 -24.21 1.10
CA THR A 160 -19.31 -23.91 2.51
C THR A 160 -20.57 -23.07 2.73
N ASP A 161 -21.18 -22.56 1.66
CA ASP A 161 -22.46 -21.86 1.73
C ASP A 161 -23.60 -22.86 2.01
N PRO A 162 -24.33 -22.73 3.14
CA PRO A 162 -25.39 -23.67 3.51
C PRO A 162 -26.56 -23.69 2.54
N TYR A 163 -26.84 -22.57 1.84
CA TYR A 163 -27.92 -22.48 0.87
C TYR A 163 -27.55 -23.14 -0.46
N VAL A 164 -26.30 -22.97 -0.92
CA VAL A 164 -25.81 -23.65 -2.12
C VAL A 164 -25.54 -25.13 -1.86
N ARG A 165 -25.04 -25.51 -0.67
CA ARG A 165 -24.91 -26.92 -0.28
C ARG A 165 -26.26 -27.63 -0.28
N ALA A 166 -27.31 -27.03 0.27
CA ALA A 166 -28.65 -27.61 0.27
C ALA A 166 -29.21 -27.80 -1.15
N GLY A 167 -29.04 -26.79 -2.02
CA GLY A 167 -29.46 -26.89 -3.43
C GLY A 167 -28.67 -27.94 -4.22
N PHE A 168 -27.36 -28.03 -4.01
CA PHE A 168 -26.50 -29.00 -4.71
C PHE A 168 -26.81 -30.45 -4.26
N LEU A 169 -27.04 -30.68 -2.97
CA LEU A 169 -27.41 -32.01 -2.43
C LEU A 169 -28.76 -32.52 -2.92
N GLN A 170 -29.67 -31.63 -3.35
CA GLN A 170 -30.95 -32.00 -3.97
C GLN A 170 -30.80 -32.45 -5.43
N LEU A 171 -29.68 -32.11 -6.10
CA LEU A 171 -29.42 -32.44 -7.50
C LEU A 171 -28.60 -33.72 -7.69
N ILE A 172 -28.10 -34.33 -6.61
CA ILE A 172 -27.38 -35.60 -6.65
C ILE A 172 -28.04 -36.64 -5.73
N PRO A 173 -28.14 -37.91 -6.16
CA PRO A 173 -28.75 -38.96 -5.36
C PRO A 173 -28.00 -39.14 -4.02
N PRO A 174 -28.70 -39.51 -2.93
CA PRO A 174 -28.11 -39.62 -1.58
C PRO A 174 -26.86 -40.51 -1.50
N SER A 175 -26.72 -41.48 -2.39
CA SER A 175 -25.56 -42.36 -2.49
C SER A 175 -24.25 -41.67 -2.90
N ARG A 176 -24.31 -40.41 -3.34
CA ARG A 176 -23.15 -39.60 -3.77
C ARG A 176 -22.88 -38.40 -2.86
N TRP A 177 -23.56 -38.30 -1.72
CA TRP A 177 -23.27 -37.26 -0.75
C TRP A 177 -21.87 -37.52 -0.17
N PRO A 178 -20.99 -36.51 -0.09
CA PRO A 178 -19.73 -36.66 0.64
C PRO A 178 -20.03 -36.97 2.11
N GLN A 179 -19.40 -38.02 2.65
CA GLN A 179 -19.46 -38.35 4.07
C GLN A 179 -18.69 -37.31 4.90
#